data_AF-A0A434Q671-F1
#
_entry.id   AF-A0A434Q671-F1
#
_cell.length_a   1.000
_cell.length_b   1.000
_cell.length_c   1.000
_cell.angle_alpha   90.00
_cell.angle_beta   90.00
_cell.angle_gamma   90.00
#
_symmetry.space_group_name_H-M   'P 1'
#
loop_
_entity.id
_entity.type
_entity.pdbx_description
1 polymer ?
#
loop_
_entity_poly.entity_id
_entity_poly.type
_entity_poly.pdbx_seq_one_letter_code
_entity_poly.pdbx_strand_id
1 'polypeptide(L)'
;VSDEADHVLMRGGSVIVDPMGDVLAGPDFGGETILIAELDMRQVARGKFDFDVAGHYSRSDIFRLDVDALPKPSVQLNTEMT
;
A
#
# COMPACT_ATOMS: atom_id res chain seq x y z
N VAL A 1 -18.73 -13.16 15.95
CA VAL A 1 -18.69 -13.63 14.54
C VAL A 1 -18.42 -15.12 14.62
N SER A 2 -19.26 -15.97 14.04
CA SER A 2 -19.07 -17.42 14.02
C SER A 2 -18.22 -17.82 12.80
N ASP A 3 -17.47 -18.91 12.93
CA ASP A 3 -16.61 -19.46 11.86
C ASP A 3 -17.37 -20.42 10.92
N GLU A 4 -18.70 -20.43 10.99
CA GLU A 4 -19.54 -21.17 10.05
C GLU A 4 -19.47 -20.50 8.67
N ALA A 5 -19.30 -21.28 7.60
CA ALA A 5 -19.00 -20.77 6.26
C ALA A 5 -19.96 -19.68 5.76
N ASP A 6 -21.25 -19.78 6.08
CA ASP A 6 -22.28 -18.82 5.68
C ASP A 6 -22.28 -17.52 6.51
N HIS A 7 -21.49 -17.48 7.59
CA HIS A 7 -21.40 -16.37 8.55
C HIS A 7 -20.04 -15.65 8.56
N VAL A 8 -19.03 -16.16 7.82
CA VAL A 8 -17.71 -15.53 7.76
C VAL A 8 -17.69 -14.35 6.78
N LEU A 9 -17.65 -13.13 7.32
CA LEU A 9 -17.60 -11.89 6.54
C LEU A 9 -16.18 -11.50 6.08
N MET A 10 -15.16 -11.85 6.86
CA MET A 10 -13.75 -11.53 6.59
C MET A 10 -12.89 -12.74 6.89
N ARG A 11 -12.24 -13.31 5.87
CA ARG A 11 -11.45 -14.54 5.98
C ARG A 11 -9.94 -14.32 6.20
N GLY A 12 -9.51 -13.08 6.37
CA GLY A 12 -8.08 -12.74 6.31
C GLY A 12 -7.57 -12.73 4.86
N GLY A 13 -6.45 -13.39 4.60
CA GLY A 13 -5.77 -13.39 3.30
C GLY A 13 -4.47 -12.59 3.27
N SER A 14 -3.85 -12.35 4.43
CA SER A 14 -2.55 -11.67 4.50
C SER A 14 -1.53 -12.40 3.62
N VAL A 15 -0.70 -11.64 2.90
CA VAL A 15 0.27 -12.15 1.93
C VAL A 15 1.47 -11.19 1.86
N ILE A 16 2.66 -11.73 1.60
CA ILE A 16 3.87 -10.96 1.30
C ILE A 16 4.23 -11.25 -0.16
N VAL A 17 4.35 -10.19 -0.96
CA VAL A 17 4.67 -10.27 -2.40
C VAL A 17 5.88 -9.40 -2.67
N ASP A 18 6.78 -9.89 -3.51
CA ASP A 18 7.98 -9.15 -3.92
C ASP A 18 7.67 -8.14 -5.05
N PRO A 19 8.62 -7.25 -5.42
CA PRO A 19 8.42 -6.26 -6.48
C PRO A 19 8.15 -6.82 -7.88
N MET A 20 8.48 -8.09 -8.13
CA MET A 20 8.23 -8.77 -9.41
C MET A 20 6.88 -9.50 -9.44
N GLY A 21 6.17 -9.51 -8.32
CA GLY A 21 4.88 -10.17 -8.17
C GLY A 21 4.96 -11.59 -7.61
N ASP A 22 6.14 -12.05 -7.19
CA ASP A 22 6.30 -13.37 -6.59
C ASP A 22 5.79 -13.39 -5.16
N VAL A 23 4.99 -14.41 -4.81
CA VAL A 23 4.44 -14.58 -3.47
C VAL A 23 5.50 -15.23 -2.57
N LEU A 24 5.95 -14.49 -1.55
CA LEU A 24 6.98 -14.93 -0.60
C LEU A 24 6.37 -15.63 0.63
N ALA A 25 5.15 -15.27 1.03
CA ALA A 25 4.40 -15.93 2.10
C ALA A 25 2.90 -15.65 1.98
N GLY A 26 2.06 -16.62 2.34
CA GLY A 26 0.60 -16.53 2.18
C GLY A 26 0.14 -16.78 0.73
N PRO A 27 -1.09 -16.36 0.35
CA PRO A 27 -2.13 -15.79 1.22
C PRO A 27 -2.62 -16.81 2.24
N ASP A 28 -2.80 -16.39 3.50
CA ASP A 28 -3.35 -17.26 4.55
C ASP A 28 -4.81 -16.93 4.89
N PHE A 29 -5.66 -17.95 4.87
CA PHE A 29 -7.07 -17.88 5.24
C PHE A 29 -7.41 -18.83 6.41
N GLY A 30 -6.38 -19.39 7.08
CA GLY A 30 -6.51 -20.41 8.12
C GLY A 30 -6.86 -19.87 9.51
N GLY A 31 -6.85 -18.54 9.69
CA GLY A 31 -7.13 -17.89 10.97
C GLY A 31 -5.99 -16.96 11.39
N GLU A 32 -5.70 -16.93 12.69
CA GLU A 32 -4.59 -16.12 13.24
C GLU A 32 -3.24 -16.71 12.85
N THR A 33 -2.44 -15.95 12.10
CA THR A 33 -1.16 -16.42 11.54
C THR A 33 -0.11 -15.32 11.55
N ILE A 34 1.15 -15.70 11.80
CA ILE A 34 2.32 -14.85 11.58
C ILE A 34 3.00 -15.30 10.28
N LEU A 35 2.98 -14.43 9.26
CA LEU A 35 3.73 -14.65 8.01
C LEU A 35 5.10 -13.97 8.10
N ILE A 36 6.15 -14.70 7.73
CA ILE A 36 7.54 -14.24 7.75
C ILE A 36 8.17 -14.57 6.41
N ALA A 37 8.91 -13.63 5.84
CA ALA A 37 9.70 -13.82 4.62
C ALA A 37 11.03 -13.07 4.73
N GLU A 38 12.08 -13.61 4.11
CA GLU A 38 13.33 -12.89 3.89
C GLU A 38 13.22 -12.02 2.64
N LEU A 39 13.69 -10.77 2.75
CA LEU A 39 13.57 -9.80 1.66
C LEU A 39 14.94 -9.49 1.05
N ASP A 40 15.09 -9.76 -0.24
CA ASP A 40 16.21 -9.24 -1.02
C ASP A 40 15.91 -7.80 -1.48
N MET A 41 16.47 -6.83 -0.75
CA MET A 41 16.26 -5.40 -1.04
C MET A 41 16.76 -4.98 -2.44
N ARG A 42 17.60 -5.78 -3.10
CA ARG A 42 18.06 -5.51 -4.48
C ARG A 42 16.92 -5.65 -5.49
N GLN A 43 15.85 -6.37 -5.17
CA GLN A 43 14.70 -6.51 -6.06
C GLN A 43 13.97 -5.18 -6.29
N VAL A 44 14.05 -4.23 -5.36
CA VAL A 44 13.47 -2.89 -5.54
C VAL A 44 14.13 -2.16 -6.71
N ALA A 45 15.48 -2.14 -6.73
CA ALA A 45 16.22 -1.50 -7.80
C ALA A 45 16.02 -2.20 -9.15
N ARG A 46 15.92 -3.54 -9.15
CA ARG A 46 15.63 -4.32 -10.36
C ARG A 46 14.21 -4.04 -10.89
N GLY A 47 13.20 -4.05 -10.02
CA GLY A 47 11.82 -3.74 -10.41
C GLY A 47 11.68 -2.31 -10.94
N LYS A 48 12.40 -1.36 -10.35
CA LYS A 48 12.48 0.01 -10.87
C LYS A 48 13.19 0.11 -12.21
N PHE A 49 14.21 -0.71 -12.46
CA PHE A 49 14.88 -0.77 -13.76
C PHE A 49 13.90 -1.21 -14.87
N ASP A 50 13.05 -2.20 -14.57
CA ASP A 50 12.03 -2.67 -15.50
C ASP A 50 10.88 -1.65 -15.67
N PHE A 51 10.40 -1.06 -14.56
CA PHE A 51 9.30 -0.09 -14.59
C PHE A 51 9.40 1.02 -13.52
N ASP A 52 9.95 2.17 -13.92
CA ASP A 52 10.01 3.37 -13.08
C ASP A 52 8.91 4.39 -13.41
N VAL A 53 7.70 4.11 -12.91
CA VAL A 53 6.49 4.93 -13.16
C VAL A 53 6.60 6.39 -12.71
N ALA A 54 7.32 6.65 -11.61
CA ALA A 54 7.45 8.00 -11.04
C ALA A 54 8.66 8.77 -11.59
N GLY A 55 9.55 8.12 -12.34
CA GLY A 55 10.73 8.73 -12.94
C GLY A 55 10.66 8.72 -14.46
N HIS A 56 11.41 7.83 -15.12
CA HIS A 56 11.56 7.87 -16.59
C HIS A 56 10.24 7.75 -17.35
N TYR A 57 9.28 6.98 -16.83
CA TYR A 57 7.97 6.80 -17.46
C TYR A 57 6.92 7.83 -17.03
N SER A 58 7.27 8.82 -16.21
CA SER A 58 6.30 9.76 -15.61
C SER A 58 5.64 10.73 -16.60
N ARG A 59 6.23 10.96 -17.78
CA ARG A 59 5.74 11.91 -18.80
C ARG A 59 5.39 13.28 -18.19
N SER A 60 6.36 13.87 -17.48
CA SER A 60 6.20 15.18 -16.82
C SER A 60 5.93 16.33 -17.77
N ASP A 61 6.11 16.12 -19.09
CA ASP A 61 5.70 17.01 -20.16
C ASP A 61 4.18 17.03 -20.41
N ILE A 62 3.45 16.00 -19.96
CA ILE A 62 1.99 15.87 -20.09
C ILE A 62 1.29 15.91 -18.74
N PHE A 63 1.79 15.14 -17.76
CA PHE A 63 1.10 14.94 -16.49
C PHE A 63 1.85 15.57 -15.33
N ARG A 64 1.08 16.20 -14.43
CA ARG A 64 1.57 16.72 -13.14
C ARG A 64 0.52 16.44 -12.06
N LEU A 65 0.98 15.94 -10.92
CA LEU A 65 0.19 15.78 -9.70
C LEU A 65 0.67 16.79 -8.66
N ASP A 66 -0.23 17.68 -8.23
CA ASP A 66 0.00 18.58 -7.10
C ASP A 66 -0.74 18.06 -5.87
N VAL A 67 -0.02 17.96 -4.74
CA VAL A 67 -0.57 17.44 -3.48
C VAL A 67 -0.53 18.54 -2.43
N ASP A 68 -1.70 18.89 -1.89
CA ASP A 68 -1.81 19.70 -0.68
C ASP A 68 -1.66 18.77 0.54
N ALA A 69 -0.46 18.77 1.12
CA ALA A 69 -0.11 17.96 2.28
C ALA A 69 -0.35 18.71 3.61
N LEU A 70 -0.96 19.90 3.59
CA LEU A 70 -1.23 20.64 4.82
C LEU A 70 -2.34 19.94 5.62
N PRO A 71 -2.27 19.96 6.96
CA PRO A 71 -3.38 19.54 7.80
C PRO A 71 -4.66 20.31 7.44
N LYS A 72 -5.77 19.58 7.29
CA LYS A 72 -7.10 20.15 7.03
C LYS A 72 -7.93 20.08 8.31
N PRO A 73 -7.80 21.06 9.23
CA PRO A 73 -8.58 21.03 10.47
C PRO A 73 -10.07 21.11 10.16
N SER A 74 -10.89 20.37 10.92
CA SER A 74 -12.35 20.38 10.75
C SER A 74 -13.00 21.70 11.16
N VAL A 75 -12.30 22.51 11.96
CA VAL A 75 -12.74 23.84 12.41
C VAL A 75 -11.57 24.81 12.33
N GLN A 76 -11.78 25.96 11.67
CA GLN A 76 -10.89 27.11 11.72
C GLN A 76 -11.58 28.21 12.53
N LEU A 77 -10.91 28.70 13.58
CA LEU A 77 -11.40 29.82 14.36
C LEU A 77 -10.77 31.09 13.79
N ASN A 78 -11.61 31.95 13.21
CA ASN A 78 -11.17 33.27 12.77
C ASN A 78 -11.19 34.21 13.97
N THR A 79 -10.02 34.45 14.56
CA THR A 79 -9.85 35.52 15.53
C THR A 79 -9.51 36.80 14.79
N GLU A 80 -10.54 37.54 14.36
CA GLU A 80 -10.32 38.96 14.08
C GLU A 80 -10.11 39.66 15.42
N MET A 81 -8.91 40.22 15.62
CA MET A 81 -8.60 41.17 16.68
C MET A 81 -8.38 42.54 16.03
N THR A 82 -9.46 43.28 15.80
CA THR A 82 -9.72 44.68 16.25
C THR A 82 -10.94 45.22 15.51
#